data_AF-A0A399EYN4-F1
#
_entry.id   AF-A0A399EYN4-F1
#
_cell.length_a   1.000
_cell.length_b   1.000
_cell.length_c   1.000
_cell.angle_alpha   90.00
_cell.angle_beta   90.00
_cell.angle_gamma   90.00
#
_symmetry.space_group_name_H-M   'P 1'
#
loop_
_entity.id
_entity.type
_entity.pdbx_description
1 polymer ?
#
loop_
_entity_poly.entity_id
_entity_poly.type
_entity_poly.pdbx_seq_one_letter_code
_entity_poly.pdbx_strand_id
1 'polypeptide(L)'
;MRTGLLLLAALGLLQGCQKPLQPPMSMGEQLCPEWVHNRHTVRGPDGEFYPTWHPQVDPEYGCYFDHEHGDDPRTSLANPELPPFGYVGKLAGMPEAHEGFKVFVANRGVRNDEDRVALTSTRIVAHMGTGGVRRYSVRHHSLMFDLVAPSGHRVSVQGMADTGLVGSICARDPTLNDTDPSNDIGRAVMTLPGSGCHGQNPGSLYEIWTFKLRLAEKVEVVASTAVFDPITTMNPFNVNELHYTEEVFEGFQGLRGCNREAYHGPVYWYNPGGPEVFYTDAFGRAGGGLRQVVSRHSDVGIWMSQRSDGFQNQFKLSKNHCAPGLGLRN
;
A
#
# COMPACT_ATOMS: atom_id res chain seq x y z
N MET A 1 -37.80 -28.16 -77.03
CA MET A 1 -36.42 -28.66 -77.26
C MET A 1 -35.73 -28.76 -75.91
N ARG A 2 -35.05 -29.88 -75.66
CA ARG A 2 -34.38 -30.25 -74.41
C ARG A 2 -33.10 -29.45 -74.18
N THR A 3 -32.87 -29.04 -72.93
CA THR A 3 -31.58 -28.92 -72.18
C THR A 3 -31.94 -28.28 -70.83
N GLY A 4 -31.68 -28.78 -69.62
CA GLY A 4 -30.65 -29.68 -69.11
C GLY A 4 -29.48 -28.85 -68.56
N LEU A 5 -29.47 -28.49 -67.26
CA LEU A 5 -28.22 -28.15 -66.57
C LEU A 5 -28.32 -28.19 -65.01
N LEU A 6 -27.48 -29.09 -64.48
CA LEU A 6 -26.86 -29.29 -63.17
C LEU A 6 -27.17 -28.35 -61.99
N LEU A 7 -27.55 -28.99 -60.86
CA LEU A 7 -27.27 -28.53 -59.50
C LEU A 7 -25.77 -28.64 -59.19
N LEU A 8 -25.16 -27.55 -58.71
CA LEU A 8 -23.94 -27.60 -57.91
C LEU A 8 -24.26 -27.10 -56.49
N ALA A 9 -24.12 -27.99 -55.51
CA ALA A 9 -24.16 -27.68 -54.10
C ALA A 9 -22.82 -27.04 -53.68
N ALA A 10 -22.87 -25.81 -53.17
CA ALA A 10 -21.72 -25.17 -52.54
C ALA A 10 -21.71 -25.53 -51.04
N LEU A 11 -20.78 -26.38 -50.63
CA LEU A 11 -20.40 -26.53 -49.22
C LEU A 11 -19.61 -25.28 -48.79
N GLY A 12 -20.24 -24.42 -48.00
CA GLY A 12 -19.54 -23.36 -47.26
C GLY A 12 -18.85 -23.95 -46.04
N LEU A 13 -17.51 -24.02 -46.07
CA LEU A 13 -16.69 -24.29 -44.91
C LEU A 13 -16.69 -23.06 -43.99
N LEU A 14 -17.32 -23.19 -42.82
CA LEU A 14 -17.15 -22.30 -41.68
C LEU A 14 -15.70 -22.44 -41.17
N GLN A 15 -14.81 -21.55 -41.60
CA GLN A 15 -13.52 -21.38 -40.94
C GLN A 15 -13.74 -20.65 -39.61
N GLY A 16 -13.80 -21.41 -38.53
CA GLY A 16 -13.66 -20.88 -37.18
C GLY A 16 -12.29 -20.24 -37.01
N CYS A 17 -12.26 -19.02 -36.47
CA CYS A 17 -11.06 -18.44 -35.87
C CYS A 17 -10.66 -19.24 -34.63
N GLN A 18 -10.01 -20.39 -34.81
CA GLN A 18 -9.22 -21.00 -33.74
C GLN A 18 -7.87 -20.30 -33.73
N LYS A 19 -7.75 -19.30 -32.84
CA LYS A 19 -6.44 -18.84 -32.38
C LYS A 19 -5.75 -20.06 -31.75
N PRO A 20 -4.57 -20.49 -32.19
CA PRO A 20 -3.89 -21.57 -31.51
C PRO A 20 -3.55 -21.07 -30.10
N LEU A 21 -4.15 -21.71 -29.09
CA LEU A 21 -3.68 -21.68 -27.70
C LEU A 21 -2.32 -22.38 -27.70
N GLN A 22 -1.26 -21.61 -27.97
CA GLN A 22 0.06 -22.03 -27.56
C GLN A 22 0.02 -22.17 -26.02
N PRO A 23 0.51 -23.28 -25.45
CA PRO A 23 0.72 -23.35 -24.01
C PRO A 23 1.64 -22.17 -23.62
N PRO A 24 1.42 -21.52 -22.46
CA PRO A 24 2.26 -20.42 -22.04
C PRO A 24 3.71 -20.91 -22.03
N MET A 25 4.53 -20.33 -22.93
CA MET A 25 5.96 -20.56 -22.90
C MET A 25 6.41 -19.98 -21.55
N SER A 26 6.94 -20.83 -20.67
CA SER A 26 7.60 -20.36 -19.46
C SER A 26 8.62 -19.30 -19.89
N MET A 27 8.45 -18.08 -19.41
CA MET A 27 9.37 -16.99 -19.71
C MET A 27 10.64 -17.07 -18.84
N GLY A 28 10.68 -18.04 -17.92
CA GLY A 28 11.78 -18.21 -16.97
C GLY A 28 11.96 -16.99 -16.07
N GLU A 29 13.18 -16.83 -15.55
CA GLU A 29 13.60 -15.77 -14.62
C GLU A 29 13.70 -14.35 -15.25
N GLN A 30 12.86 -14.04 -16.23
CA GLN A 30 12.84 -12.76 -16.96
C GLN A 30 11.76 -11.81 -16.42
N LEU A 31 11.84 -10.52 -16.76
CA LEU A 31 10.77 -9.57 -16.47
C LEU A 31 9.49 -9.91 -17.23
N CYS A 32 8.35 -9.82 -16.57
CA CYS A 32 7.05 -10.02 -17.18
C CYS A 32 6.76 -8.95 -18.24
N PRO A 33 6.24 -9.33 -19.43
CA PRO A 33 5.72 -8.37 -20.39
C PRO A 33 4.58 -7.54 -19.78
N GLU A 34 4.42 -6.31 -20.27
CA GLU A 34 3.40 -5.37 -19.76
C GLU A 34 1.97 -5.94 -19.82
N TRP A 35 1.63 -6.74 -20.83
CA TRP A 35 0.30 -7.34 -20.93
C TRP A 35 0.02 -8.39 -19.85
N VAL A 36 1.06 -9.07 -19.34
CA VAL A 36 0.93 -9.99 -18.19
C VAL A 36 0.67 -9.16 -16.94
N HIS A 37 1.43 -8.09 -16.73
CA HIS A 37 1.23 -7.17 -15.62
C HIS A 37 -0.17 -6.53 -15.63
N ASN A 38 -0.60 -6.00 -16.76
CA ASN A 38 -1.87 -5.28 -16.89
C ASN A 38 -3.12 -6.18 -16.79
N ARG A 39 -2.96 -7.50 -16.69
CA ARG A 39 -4.08 -8.42 -16.41
C ARG A 39 -4.54 -8.34 -14.95
N HIS A 40 -3.66 -7.89 -14.05
CA HIS A 40 -3.92 -7.80 -12.62
C HIS A 40 -4.78 -6.57 -12.33
N THR A 41 -6.10 -6.75 -12.47
CA THR A 41 -7.09 -5.71 -12.22
C THR A 41 -8.25 -6.21 -11.37
N VAL A 42 -8.92 -5.27 -10.70
CA VAL A 42 -10.15 -5.50 -9.95
C VAL A 42 -11.17 -4.41 -10.28
N ARG A 43 -12.47 -4.73 -10.19
CA ARG A 43 -13.53 -3.74 -10.38
C ARG A 43 -13.68 -2.91 -9.10
N GLY A 44 -13.55 -1.60 -9.21
CA GLY A 44 -13.75 -0.66 -8.11
C GLY A 44 -15.23 -0.41 -7.81
N PRO A 45 -15.55 0.31 -6.72
CA PRO A 45 -16.94 0.63 -6.35
C PRO A 45 -17.71 1.48 -7.37
N ASP A 46 -17.00 2.23 -8.24
CA ASP A 46 -17.60 3.01 -9.34
C ASP A 46 -17.86 2.17 -10.59
N GLY A 47 -17.55 0.87 -10.56
CA GLY A 47 -17.74 -0.04 -11.68
C GLY A 47 -16.58 -0.06 -12.68
N GLU A 48 -15.57 0.80 -12.53
CA GLU A 48 -14.38 0.83 -13.41
C GLU A 48 -13.36 -0.24 -13.00
N PHE A 49 -12.43 -0.57 -13.90
CA PHE A 49 -11.31 -1.46 -13.59
C PHE A 49 -10.09 -0.66 -13.11
N TYR A 50 -9.45 -1.16 -12.06
CA TYR A 50 -8.25 -0.60 -11.46
C TYR A 50 -7.15 -1.66 -11.41
N PRO A 51 -5.87 -1.27 -11.54
CA PRO A 51 -4.76 -2.14 -11.13
C PRO A 51 -4.96 -2.64 -9.70
N THR A 52 -4.44 -3.83 -9.40
CA THR A 52 -4.52 -4.42 -8.06
C THR A 52 -3.27 -5.24 -7.78
N TRP A 53 -3.18 -5.79 -6.56
CA TRP A 53 -2.12 -6.69 -6.14
C TRP A 53 -1.89 -7.85 -7.13
N HIS A 54 -0.61 -8.13 -7.35
CA HIS A 54 -0.10 -9.33 -8.01
C HIS A 54 1.00 -9.96 -7.15
N PRO A 55 1.22 -11.29 -7.23
CA PRO A 55 2.40 -11.90 -6.63
C PRO A 55 3.67 -11.40 -7.33
N GLN A 56 4.82 -11.53 -6.69
CA GLN A 56 6.10 -11.09 -7.28
C GLN A 56 6.54 -11.91 -8.50
N VAL A 57 6.19 -13.19 -8.50
CA VAL A 57 6.38 -14.10 -9.63
C VAL A 57 5.01 -14.43 -10.19
N ASP A 58 4.84 -14.26 -11.50
CA ASP A 58 3.60 -14.66 -12.15
C ASP A 58 3.43 -16.18 -12.07
N PRO A 59 2.32 -16.70 -11.51
CA PRO A 59 2.15 -18.13 -11.27
C PRO A 59 1.89 -18.95 -12.56
N GLU A 60 1.56 -18.29 -13.68
CA GLU A 60 1.25 -18.93 -14.96
C GLU A 60 2.48 -18.94 -15.89
N TYR A 61 3.23 -17.83 -15.94
CA TYR A 61 4.35 -17.64 -16.85
C TYR A 61 5.73 -17.78 -16.19
N GLY A 62 5.81 -17.71 -14.85
CA GLY A 62 7.05 -17.81 -14.09
C GLY A 62 7.97 -16.60 -14.17
N CYS A 63 7.55 -15.52 -14.85
CA CYS A 63 8.30 -14.26 -14.95
C CYS A 63 8.18 -13.42 -13.68
N TYR A 64 9.08 -12.45 -13.51
CA TYR A 64 9.09 -11.50 -12.39
C TYR A 64 8.47 -10.16 -12.76
N PHE A 65 7.74 -9.56 -11.82
CA PHE A 65 7.38 -8.15 -11.93
C PHE A 65 8.51 -7.27 -11.40
N ASP A 66 8.64 -6.05 -11.93
CA ASP A 66 9.72 -5.11 -11.55
C ASP A 66 9.44 -4.36 -10.24
N HIS A 67 8.32 -4.66 -9.59
CA HIS A 67 7.92 -4.15 -8.28
C HIS A 67 7.04 -5.19 -7.57
N GLU A 68 6.92 -5.08 -6.25
CA GLU A 68 6.03 -5.90 -5.42
C GLU A 68 4.97 -5.04 -4.71
N HIS A 69 3.97 -5.70 -4.14
CA HIS A 69 2.86 -5.04 -3.44
C HIS A 69 2.70 -5.51 -1.99
N GLY A 70 3.70 -6.15 -1.40
CA GLY A 70 3.65 -6.71 -0.06
C GLY A 70 2.83 -8.00 0.03
N ASP A 71 2.09 -8.13 1.13
CA ASP A 71 1.31 -9.32 1.47
C ASP A 71 0.17 -9.60 0.48
N ASP A 72 -0.15 -10.88 0.22
CA ASP A 72 -1.37 -11.24 -0.52
C ASP A 72 -2.61 -10.83 0.30
N PRO A 73 -3.43 -9.87 -0.20
CA PRO A 73 -4.61 -9.37 0.51
C PRO A 73 -5.58 -10.47 0.92
N ARG A 74 -5.65 -11.56 0.14
CA ARG A 74 -6.57 -12.68 0.33
C ARG A 74 -6.30 -13.47 1.61
N THR A 75 -5.11 -13.30 2.19
CA THR A 75 -4.73 -13.92 3.47
C THR A 75 -5.29 -13.17 4.68
N SER A 76 -5.84 -11.97 4.50
CA SER A 76 -6.36 -11.16 5.61
C SER A 76 -7.68 -11.71 6.13
N LEU A 77 -7.74 -11.92 7.46
CA LEU A 77 -8.97 -12.22 8.19
C LEU A 77 -9.83 -10.98 8.48
N ALA A 78 -9.33 -9.77 8.17
CA ALA A 78 -10.11 -8.54 8.28
C ALA A 78 -10.86 -8.23 6.97
N ASN A 79 -10.18 -8.37 5.83
CA ASN A 79 -10.76 -8.19 4.51
C ASN A 79 -9.92 -8.91 3.43
N PRO A 80 -10.42 -10.01 2.82
CA PRO A 80 -9.68 -10.77 1.81
C PRO A 80 -9.83 -10.25 0.37
N GLU A 81 -10.60 -9.16 0.16
CA GLU A 81 -10.86 -8.63 -1.19
C GLU A 81 -9.61 -7.99 -1.82
N LEU A 82 -9.50 -8.03 -3.14
CA LEU A 82 -8.42 -7.35 -3.85
C LEU A 82 -8.65 -5.82 -3.86
N PRO A 83 -7.68 -5.00 -3.41
CA PRO A 83 -7.84 -3.55 -3.33
C PRO A 83 -7.73 -2.86 -4.71
N PRO A 84 -8.66 -1.95 -5.08
CA PRO A 84 -8.55 -1.18 -6.32
C PRO A 84 -7.52 -0.06 -6.17
N PHE A 85 -6.27 -0.31 -6.58
CA PHE A 85 -5.19 0.66 -6.47
C PHE A 85 -5.48 1.91 -7.33
N GLY A 86 -5.27 3.09 -6.73
CA GLY A 86 -5.52 4.38 -7.37
C GLY A 86 -6.97 4.89 -7.31
N TYR A 87 -7.93 4.09 -6.83
CA TYR A 87 -9.35 4.51 -6.74
C TYR A 87 -9.53 5.77 -5.88
N VAL A 88 -8.95 5.77 -4.67
CA VAL A 88 -9.03 6.90 -3.74
C VAL A 88 -8.34 8.15 -4.33
N GLY A 89 -7.12 7.98 -4.86
CA GLY A 89 -6.39 9.06 -5.55
C GLY A 89 -7.16 9.66 -6.73
N LYS A 90 -7.85 8.84 -7.54
CA LYS A 90 -8.73 9.31 -8.63
C LYS A 90 -9.83 10.23 -8.10
N LEU A 91 -10.53 9.81 -7.04
CA LEU A 91 -11.60 10.61 -6.43
C LEU A 91 -11.08 11.90 -5.78
N ALA A 92 -9.82 11.92 -5.33
CA ALA A 92 -9.16 13.11 -4.81
C ALA A 92 -8.63 14.05 -5.91
N GLY A 93 -8.61 13.63 -7.18
CA GLY A 93 -7.88 14.33 -8.25
C GLY A 93 -6.35 14.27 -8.07
N MET A 94 -5.86 13.30 -7.31
CA MET A 94 -4.46 13.07 -6.97
C MET A 94 -4.03 11.67 -7.42
N PRO A 95 -3.78 11.45 -8.73
CA PRO A 95 -3.33 10.15 -9.21
C PRO A 95 -1.99 9.76 -8.57
N GLU A 96 -1.90 8.49 -8.22
CA GLU A 96 -0.77 7.86 -7.55
C GLU A 96 -0.23 6.71 -8.42
N ALA A 97 1.09 6.52 -8.41
CA ALA A 97 1.74 5.48 -9.20
C ALA A 97 1.41 4.08 -8.67
N HIS A 98 1.17 3.13 -9.56
CA HIS A 98 0.69 1.78 -9.22
C HIS A 98 1.66 1.04 -8.29
N GLU A 99 2.94 1.09 -8.62
CA GLU A 99 4.02 0.40 -7.93
C GLU A 99 4.17 0.85 -6.46
N GLY A 100 3.70 2.06 -6.13
CA GLY A 100 3.73 2.57 -4.77
C GLY A 100 2.71 1.95 -3.82
N PHE A 101 1.71 1.19 -4.28
CA PHE A 101 0.72 0.58 -3.39
C PHE A 101 1.28 -0.66 -2.70
N LYS A 102 1.35 -0.66 -1.37
CA LYS A 102 1.84 -1.78 -0.55
C LYS A 102 0.75 -2.28 0.40
N VAL A 103 0.67 -3.59 0.55
CA VAL A 103 -0.31 -4.30 1.38
C VAL A 103 0.41 -4.94 2.57
N PHE A 104 -0.14 -4.74 3.76
CA PHE A 104 0.35 -5.33 4.99
C PHE A 104 -0.79 -6.04 5.72
N VAL A 105 -0.59 -7.31 6.05
CA VAL A 105 -1.57 -8.17 6.72
C VAL A 105 -1.00 -8.66 8.04
N ALA A 106 -1.69 -8.33 9.13
CA ALA A 106 -1.44 -8.88 10.45
C ALA A 106 -2.71 -9.55 10.95
N ASN A 107 -2.74 -10.88 10.95
CA ASN A 107 -3.85 -11.66 11.47
C ASN A 107 -3.72 -11.86 12.98
N ARG A 108 -4.85 -11.90 13.69
CA ARG A 108 -4.88 -12.23 15.12
C ARG A 108 -4.13 -13.52 15.40
N GLY A 109 -3.31 -13.52 16.45
CA GLY A 109 -2.49 -14.65 16.87
C GLY A 109 -1.10 -14.70 16.21
N VAL A 110 -0.85 -13.88 15.18
CA VAL A 110 0.52 -13.72 14.66
C VAL A 110 1.42 -13.15 15.75
N ARG A 111 2.62 -13.72 15.88
CA ARG A 111 3.67 -13.23 16.77
C ARG A 111 4.72 -12.48 15.96
N ASN A 112 5.13 -11.30 16.42
CA ASN A 112 6.20 -10.53 15.79
C ASN A 112 7.59 -10.90 16.35
N ASP A 113 8.62 -10.21 15.86
CA ASP A 113 10.03 -10.33 16.24
C ASP A 113 10.35 -9.82 17.66
N GLU A 114 9.38 -9.20 18.35
CA GLU A 114 9.48 -8.69 19.72
C GLU A 114 8.67 -9.52 20.72
N ASP A 115 8.29 -10.74 20.32
CA ASP A 115 7.45 -11.68 21.08
C ASP A 115 6.02 -11.18 21.36
N ARG A 116 5.58 -10.11 20.69
CA ARG A 116 4.21 -9.59 20.82
C ARG A 116 3.25 -10.39 19.97
N VAL A 117 2.05 -10.64 20.49
CA VAL A 117 0.98 -11.34 19.78
C VAL A 117 -0.11 -10.36 19.34
N ALA A 118 -0.49 -10.41 18.06
CA ALA A 118 -1.60 -9.62 17.52
C ALA A 118 -2.94 -10.04 18.15
N LEU A 119 -3.68 -9.08 18.69
CA LEU A 119 -5.00 -9.29 19.31
C LEU A 119 -6.16 -9.07 18.32
N THR A 120 -5.89 -8.39 17.23
CA THR A 120 -6.83 -8.07 16.17
C THR A 120 -6.30 -8.59 14.83
N SER A 121 -7.20 -8.77 13.87
CA SER A 121 -6.81 -8.97 12.46
C SER A 121 -6.93 -7.63 11.76
N THR A 122 -5.92 -7.27 10.98
CA THR A 122 -5.87 -6.00 10.25
C THR A 122 -5.29 -6.15 8.86
N ARG A 123 -5.66 -5.21 7.98
CA ARG A 123 -5.06 -5.00 6.67
C ARG A 123 -4.80 -3.51 6.47
N ILE A 124 -3.60 -3.18 6.03
CA ILE A 124 -3.23 -1.83 5.59
C ILE A 124 -2.95 -1.91 4.09
N VAL A 125 -3.52 -1.00 3.31
CA VAL A 125 -3.13 -0.72 1.93
C VAL A 125 -2.71 0.73 1.87
N ALA A 126 -1.43 1.00 1.65
CA ALA A 126 -0.89 2.36 1.66
C ALA A 126 -0.17 2.65 0.35
N HIS A 127 -0.31 3.87 -0.18
CA HIS A 127 0.59 4.37 -1.21
C HIS A 127 1.88 4.88 -0.56
N MET A 128 2.96 4.11 -0.71
CA MET A 128 4.30 4.36 -0.18
C MET A 128 5.34 3.68 -1.08
N GLY A 129 5.64 4.29 -2.24
CA GLY A 129 6.79 3.89 -3.07
C GLY A 129 8.06 4.62 -2.65
N THR A 130 9.23 4.02 -2.88
CA THR A 130 10.52 4.67 -2.52
C THR A 130 11.35 5.11 -3.73
N GLY A 131 10.94 4.73 -4.95
CA GLY A 131 11.63 5.12 -6.17
C GLY A 131 11.38 6.55 -6.66
N GLY A 132 10.27 7.18 -6.26
CA GLY A 132 9.83 8.48 -6.82
C GLY A 132 9.93 9.65 -5.84
N VAL A 133 10.48 10.79 -6.28
CA VAL A 133 10.70 12.00 -5.44
C VAL A 133 9.42 12.72 -5.01
N ARG A 134 8.31 12.53 -5.74
CA ARG A 134 7.04 13.25 -5.49
C ARG A 134 6.53 13.06 -4.06
N ARG A 135 6.86 11.93 -3.43
CA ARG A 135 6.54 11.60 -2.04
C ARG A 135 7.09 12.56 -0.99
N TYR A 136 8.18 13.26 -1.31
CA TYR A 136 8.73 14.30 -0.45
C TYR A 136 7.85 15.57 -0.48
N SER A 137 7.29 15.89 -1.65
CA SER A 137 6.49 17.11 -1.87
C SER A 137 4.99 16.97 -1.59
N VAL A 138 4.45 15.75 -1.62
CA VAL A 138 3.02 15.49 -1.46
C VAL A 138 2.73 15.04 -0.04
N ARG A 139 1.76 15.68 0.61
CA ARG A 139 1.38 15.41 2.00
C ARG A 139 0.35 14.29 2.17
N HIS A 140 -0.58 14.15 1.24
CA HIS A 140 -1.68 13.20 1.36
C HIS A 140 -1.49 12.02 0.42
N HIS A 141 -1.73 10.82 0.92
CA HIS A 141 -1.58 9.58 0.17
C HIS A 141 -2.73 8.61 0.47
N SER A 142 -3.07 7.74 -0.48
CA SER A 142 -4.15 6.77 -0.29
C SER A 142 -3.83 5.81 0.86
N LEU A 143 -4.81 5.63 1.74
CA LEU A 143 -4.85 4.61 2.78
C LEU A 143 -6.17 3.85 2.68
N MET A 144 -6.11 2.52 2.71
CA MET A 144 -7.22 1.66 3.10
C MET A 144 -6.82 0.92 4.37
N PHE A 145 -7.73 0.85 5.33
CA PHE A 145 -7.50 0.19 6.60
C PHE A 145 -8.70 -0.66 6.99
N ASP A 146 -8.44 -1.94 7.23
CA ASP A 146 -9.43 -2.90 7.73
C ASP A 146 -8.97 -3.44 9.08
N LEU A 147 -9.92 -3.60 10.00
CA LEU A 147 -9.71 -4.21 11.31
C LEU A 147 -10.94 -4.97 11.74
N VAL A 148 -10.72 -6.16 12.30
CA VAL A 148 -11.74 -6.94 13.02
C VAL A 148 -11.14 -7.41 14.35
N ALA A 149 -11.81 -7.09 15.45
CA ALA A 149 -11.43 -7.49 16.79
C ALA A 149 -12.48 -8.42 17.43
N PRO A 150 -12.06 -9.36 18.31
CA PRO A 150 -13.00 -10.22 19.04
C PRO A 150 -13.96 -9.46 19.97
N SER A 151 -13.62 -8.22 20.35
CA SER A 151 -14.48 -7.33 21.14
C SER A 151 -15.65 -6.73 20.34
N GLY A 152 -15.83 -7.09 19.07
CA GLY A 152 -16.86 -6.55 18.18
C GLY A 152 -16.45 -5.26 17.46
N HIS A 153 -15.27 -4.70 17.76
CA HIS A 153 -14.74 -3.56 17.04
C HIS A 153 -14.42 -3.95 15.60
N ARG A 154 -14.86 -3.12 14.65
CA ARG A 154 -14.53 -3.27 13.25
C ARG A 154 -14.42 -1.92 12.56
N VAL A 155 -13.45 -1.81 11.66
CA VAL A 155 -13.36 -0.73 10.68
C VAL A 155 -13.01 -1.31 9.31
N SER A 156 -13.57 -0.74 8.26
CA SER A 156 -13.16 -0.96 6.87
C SER A 156 -13.33 0.38 6.20
N VAL A 157 -12.22 1.10 6.06
CA VAL A 157 -12.22 2.51 5.71
C VAL A 157 -11.16 2.84 4.67
N GLN A 158 -11.36 3.93 3.93
CA GLN A 158 -10.46 4.37 2.88
C GLN A 158 -10.49 5.89 2.69
N GLY A 159 -9.36 6.48 2.28
CA GLY A 159 -9.24 7.91 1.99
C GLY A 159 -7.79 8.36 1.79
N MET A 160 -7.62 9.62 1.46
CA MET A 160 -6.34 10.32 1.39
C MET A 160 -5.91 10.67 2.81
N ALA A 161 -5.08 9.82 3.41
CA ALA A 161 -4.56 10.03 4.75
C ALA A 161 -3.50 11.13 4.74
N ASP A 162 -3.49 11.92 5.81
CA ASP A 162 -2.48 12.93 6.05
C ASP A 162 -1.21 12.25 6.58
N THR A 163 -0.09 12.43 5.88
CA THR A 163 1.21 11.91 6.34
C THR A 163 2.14 12.97 6.91
N GLY A 164 1.60 14.16 7.25
CA GLY A 164 2.34 15.23 7.90
C GLY A 164 3.42 15.86 7.02
N LEU A 165 4.44 16.43 7.66
CA LEU A 165 5.62 16.95 6.97
C LEU A 165 6.64 15.83 6.69
N VAL A 166 7.46 16.04 5.67
CA VAL A 166 8.64 15.22 5.40
C VAL A 166 9.86 15.83 6.08
N GLY A 167 10.75 14.99 6.62
CA GLY A 167 12.00 15.44 7.20
C GLY A 167 12.88 14.28 7.66
N SER A 168 14.06 14.59 8.19
CA SER A 168 14.83 13.57 8.94
C SER A 168 14.19 13.32 10.31
N ILE A 169 14.49 12.18 10.95
CA ILE A 169 14.01 11.90 12.32
C ILE A 169 14.45 12.97 13.34
N CYS A 170 15.54 13.68 13.05
CA CYS A 170 16.09 14.74 13.90
C CYS A 170 15.63 16.14 13.49
N ALA A 171 14.74 16.27 12.51
CA ALA A 171 14.25 17.56 12.04
C ALA A 171 13.20 18.17 13.00
N ARG A 172 12.77 17.44 14.03
CA ARG A 172 11.85 17.97 15.03
C ARG A 172 12.53 19.04 15.87
N ASP A 173 11.87 20.18 16.01
CA ASP A 173 12.28 21.26 16.89
C ASP A 173 11.88 20.88 18.33
N PRO A 174 12.85 20.65 19.25
CA PRO A 174 12.55 20.28 20.63
C PRO A 174 11.92 21.43 21.44
N THR A 175 11.90 22.66 20.92
CA THR A 175 11.27 23.82 21.57
C THR A 175 9.78 23.95 21.23
N LEU A 176 9.32 23.25 20.18
CA LEU A 176 7.93 23.23 19.76
C LEU A 176 7.21 22.01 20.33
N ASN A 177 5.92 22.17 20.62
CA ASN A 177 5.08 21.05 21.05
C ASN A 177 4.88 20.04 19.89
N ASP A 178 4.70 18.76 20.21
CA ASP A 178 4.35 17.71 19.23
C ASP A 178 3.02 17.97 18.51
N THR A 179 2.17 18.84 19.06
CA THR A 179 0.92 19.26 18.40
C THR A 179 1.11 20.39 17.40
N ASP A 180 2.29 21.00 17.33
CA ASP A 180 2.57 22.09 16.39
C ASP A 180 2.65 21.52 14.96
N PRO A 181 1.83 21.99 14.01
CA PRO A 181 1.89 21.53 12.63
C PRO A 181 3.26 21.72 11.97
N SER A 182 4.10 22.66 12.42
CA SER A 182 5.46 22.80 11.90
C SER A 182 6.43 21.76 12.45
N ASN A 183 6.03 21.01 13.50
CA ASN A 183 6.81 19.96 14.13
C ASN A 183 6.28 18.53 13.84
N ASP A 184 5.15 18.41 13.12
CA ASP A 184 4.52 17.13 12.78
C ASP A 184 5.24 16.43 11.61
N ILE A 185 6.48 16.00 11.84
CA ILE A 185 7.23 15.12 10.93
C ILE A 185 6.57 13.74 10.97
N GLY A 186 5.65 13.52 10.03
CA GLY A 186 4.94 12.25 9.82
C GLY A 186 5.59 11.37 8.75
N ARG A 187 6.44 11.93 7.88
CA ARG A 187 7.31 11.17 6.96
C ARG A 187 8.78 11.41 7.33
N ALA A 188 9.34 10.49 8.11
CA ALA A 188 10.76 10.49 8.44
C ALA A 188 11.55 9.75 7.36
N VAL A 189 12.50 10.40 6.69
CA VAL A 189 13.24 9.84 5.54
C VAL A 189 14.74 10.02 5.68
N MET A 190 15.52 9.22 4.97
CA MET A 190 16.94 9.51 4.73
C MET A 190 17.09 10.85 4.00
N THR A 191 18.05 11.66 4.46
CA THR A 191 18.41 12.95 3.85
C THR A 191 19.87 12.96 3.46
N LEU A 192 20.26 13.77 2.49
CA LEU A 192 21.67 13.91 2.09
C LEU A 192 22.58 14.16 3.31
N PRO A 193 23.77 13.54 3.36
CA PRO A 193 24.71 13.74 4.45
C PRO A 193 24.98 15.22 4.75
N GLY A 194 24.94 15.60 6.02
CA GLY A 194 25.13 16.99 6.47
C GLY A 194 23.91 17.91 6.34
N SER A 195 22.80 17.44 5.75
CA SER A 195 21.53 18.21 5.65
C SER A 195 20.47 17.82 6.70
N GLY A 196 20.84 16.91 7.60
CA GLY A 196 20.05 16.41 8.73
C GLY A 196 20.98 15.71 9.72
N CYS A 197 20.52 14.67 10.41
CA CYS A 197 21.37 13.90 11.32
C CYS A 197 22.07 12.67 10.69
N HIS A 198 22.06 12.56 9.37
CA HIS A 198 22.71 11.47 8.66
C HIS A 198 24.15 11.84 8.30
N GLY A 199 25.10 10.97 8.68
CA GLY A 199 26.45 10.96 8.12
C GLY A 199 26.51 10.09 6.85
N GLN A 200 27.70 9.99 6.25
CA GLN A 200 27.93 9.14 5.07
C GLN A 200 27.74 7.64 5.35
N ASN A 201 27.97 7.23 6.61
CA ASN A 201 27.93 5.83 7.05
C ASN A 201 26.92 5.64 8.18
N PRO A 202 25.61 5.75 7.91
CA PRO A 202 24.58 5.56 8.92
C PRO A 202 24.56 4.09 9.37
N GLY A 203 24.21 3.85 10.64
CA GLY A 203 24.08 2.48 11.17
C GLY A 203 22.89 1.70 10.59
N SER A 204 21.88 2.41 10.08
CA SER A 204 20.73 1.85 9.37
C SER A 204 20.14 2.87 8.41
N LEU A 205 19.51 2.38 7.35
CA LEU A 205 18.66 3.17 6.46
C LEU A 205 17.21 3.05 6.92
N TYR A 206 16.43 4.10 6.70
CA TYR A 206 15.01 4.07 7.01
C TYR A 206 14.21 5.09 6.19
N GLU A 207 12.95 4.76 5.98
CA GLU A 207 11.90 5.71 5.61
C GLU A 207 10.60 5.24 6.29
N ILE A 208 10.05 6.08 7.17
CA ILE A 208 8.93 5.76 8.06
C ILE A 208 7.83 6.79 7.86
N TRP A 209 6.63 6.32 7.58
CA TRP A 209 5.47 7.13 7.26
C TRP A 209 4.35 6.83 8.23
N THR A 210 3.82 7.85 8.88
CA THR A 210 2.58 7.81 9.64
C THR A 210 1.45 8.31 8.76
N PHE A 211 0.37 7.55 8.68
CA PHE A 211 -0.86 7.89 7.97
C PHE A 211 -1.95 8.15 9.02
N LYS A 212 -2.48 9.38 9.03
CA LYS A 212 -3.62 9.77 9.87
C LYS A 212 -4.84 9.95 8.97
N LEU A 213 -5.87 9.12 9.17
CA LEU A 213 -7.13 9.19 8.42
C LEU A 213 -8.29 9.45 9.39
N ARG A 214 -8.83 10.68 9.34
CA ARG A 214 -9.99 11.12 10.13
C ARG A 214 -11.23 11.15 9.25
N LEU A 215 -12.31 10.48 9.66
CA LEU A 215 -13.49 10.30 8.80
C LEU A 215 -14.76 10.72 9.53
N ALA A 216 -15.37 11.80 9.04
CA ALA A 216 -16.69 12.31 9.43
C ALA A 216 -16.93 12.37 10.95
N GLU A 217 -15.88 12.68 11.73
CA GLU A 217 -15.91 12.73 13.20
C GLU A 217 -16.36 11.40 13.86
N LYS A 218 -16.24 10.28 13.14
CA LYS A 218 -16.69 8.94 13.59
C LYS A 218 -15.54 8.00 13.92
N VAL A 219 -14.41 8.17 13.25
CA VAL A 219 -13.23 7.33 13.43
C VAL A 219 -11.97 8.10 13.05
N GLU A 220 -10.90 7.82 13.78
CA GLU A 220 -9.53 8.17 13.39
C GLU A 220 -8.69 6.89 13.34
N VAL A 221 -8.12 6.60 12.18
CA VAL A 221 -7.14 5.52 12.02
C VAL A 221 -5.77 6.15 11.95
N VAL A 222 -4.85 5.64 12.79
CA VAL A 222 -3.43 5.90 12.66
C VAL A 222 -2.75 4.58 12.31
N ALA A 223 -2.04 4.57 11.20
CA ALA A 223 -1.21 3.43 10.79
C ALA A 223 0.16 3.97 10.39
N SER A 224 1.20 3.18 10.56
CA SER A 224 2.52 3.55 10.01
C SER A 224 3.09 2.42 9.18
N THR A 225 3.87 2.78 8.18
CA THR A 225 4.63 1.84 7.35
C THR A 225 6.06 2.33 7.27
N ALA A 226 6.99 1.39 7.22
CA ALA A 226 8.42 1.66 7.21
C ALA A 226 9.11 0.77 6.17
N VAL A 227 10.23 1.26 5.68
CA VAL A 227 11.13 0.57 4.76
C VAL A 227 12.58 0.82 5.19
N PHE A 228 13.40 -0.23 5.20
CA PHE A 228 14.77 -0.19 5.73
C PHE A 228 15.84 -0.36 4.65
N ASP A 229 15.41 -0.34 3.39
CA ASP A 229 16.25 -0.35 2.19
C ASP A 229 15.70 0.63 1.13
N PRO A 230 15.37 1.89 1.48
CA PRO A 230 14.75 2.84 0.55
C PRO A 230 15.61 3.03 -0.71
N ILE A 231 14.95 3.16 -1.87
CA ILE A 231 15.64 3.30 -3.16
C ILE A 231 16.29 4.67 -3.31
N THR A 232 15.64 5.74 -2.81
CA THR A 232 16.12 7.12 -2.98
C THR A 232 16.19 7.89 -1.68
N THR A 233 17.07 8.89 -1.65
CA THR A 233 17.33 9.79 -0.52
C THR A 233 16.84 11.21 -0.83
N MET A 234 16.32 11.91 0.18
CA MET A 234 15.83 13.27 0.01
C MET A 234 16.96 14.30 0.03
N ASN A 235 16.99 15.21 -0.95
CA ASN A 235 17.69 16.49 -0.83
C ASN A 235 16.73 17.55 -0.24
N PRO A 236 16.90 17.98 1.02
CA PRO A 236 15.98 18.96 1.62
C PRO A 236 16.08 20.36 1.00
N PHE A 237 17.18 20.68 0.31
CA PHE A 237 17.34 21.96 -0.41
C PHE A 237 16.66 21.95 -1.78
N ASN A 238 16.43 20.77 -2.35
CA ASN A 238 15.70 20.59 -3.60
C ASN A 238 15.01 19.21 -3.63
N VAL A 239 13.79 19.15 -3.11
CA VAL A 239 13.03 17.89 -2.94
C VAL A 239 12.62 17.21 -4.25
N ASN A 240 12.88 17.83 -5.40
CA ASN A 240 12.60 17.26 -6.72
C ASN A 240 13.82 16.53 -7.33
N GLU A 241 14.99 16.61 -6.70
CA GLU A 241 16.17 15.88 -7.16
C GLU A 241 16.10 14.41 -6.77
N LEU A 242 16.42 13.55 -7.75
CA LEU A 242 16.54 12.12 -7.57
C LEU A 242 17.97 11.78 -7.16
N HIS A 243 18.14 11.24 -5.96
CA HIS A 243 19.40 10.72 -5.46
C HIS A 243 19.18 9.26 -5.04
N TYR A 244 19.88 8.31 -5.67
CA TYR A 244 19.77 6.91 -5.25
C TYR A 244 20.50 6.69 -3.93
N THR A 245 19.87 6.00 -2.99
CA THR A 245 20.41 5.84 -1.63
C THR A 245 21.74 5.10 -1.62
N GLU A 246 21.94 4.13 -2.52
CA GLU A 246 23.21 3.40 -2.69
C GLU A 246 24.35 4.24 -3.27
N GLU A 247 24.05 5.36 -3.94
CA GLU A 247 25.06 6.32 -4.42
C GLU A 247 25.42 7.35 -3.34
N VAL A 248 24.57 7.51 -2.32
CA VAL A 248 24.69 8.54 -1.29
C VAL A 248 25.36 8.01 -0.02
N PHE A 249 25.10 6.77 0.38
CA PHE A 249 25.61 6.20 1.64
C PHE A 249 26.51 4.99 1.39
N GLU A 250 27.69 4.97 2.00
CA GLU A 250 28.65 3.88 1.78
C GLU A 250 28.19 2.60 2.50
N GLY A 251 28.52 1.44 1.91
CA GLY A 251 28.24 0.14 2.51
C GLY A 251 26.84 -0.42 2.26
N PHE A 252 25.97 0.32 1.56
CA PHE A 252 24.63 -0.12 1.17
C PHE A 252 24.56 -0.35 -0.35
N GLN A 253 24.01 -1.49 -0.78
CA GLN A 253 23.89 -1.85 -2.19
C GLN A 253 22.60 -2.65 -2.42
N GLY A 254 22.05 -2.57 -3.64
CA GLY A 254 20.91 -3.41 -4.03
C GLY A 254 19.62 -3.02 -3.32
N LEU A 255 19.47 -1.74 -2.99
CA LEU A 255 18.32 -1.21 -2.27
C LEU A 255 17.10 -1.21 -3.20
N ARG A 256 16.03 -1.91 -2.81
CA ARG A 256 14.82 -2.09 -3.63
C ARG A 256 13.54 -1.74 -2.88
N GLY A 257 13.66 -1.14 -1.70
CA GLY A 257 12.53 -0.69 -0.88
C GLY A 257 11.61 -1.81 -0.42
N CYS A 258 12.09 -3.05 -0.32
CA CYS A 258 11.29 -4.26 -0.09
C CYS A 258 11.41 -4.86 1.32
N ASN A 259 12.35 -4.37 2.14
CA ASN A 259 12.47 -4.73 3.54
C ASN A 259 11.59 -3.80 4.39
N ARG A 260 10.42 -4.28 4.81
CA ARG A 260 9.37 -3.42 5.36
C ARG A 260 8.91 -3.80 6.74
N GLU A 261 8.28 -2.84 7.38
CA GLU A 261 7.56 -3.02 8.62
C GLU A 261 6.28 -2.20 8.61
N ALA A 262 5.24 -2.73 9.24
CA ALA A 262 3.98 -2.01 9.40
C ALA A 262 3.54 -1.99 10.86
N TYR A 263 2.92 -0.89 11.22
CA TYR A 263 2.42 -0.59 12.55
C TYR A 263 0.90 -0.43 12.45
N HIS A 264 0.21 -1.44 12.97
CA HIS A 264 -1.23 -1.60 12.89
C HIS A 264 -1.90 -0.94 14.10
N GLY A 265 -2.67 0.12 13.81
CA GLY A 265 -3.31 0.97 14.82
C GLY A 265 -2.36 2.01 15.42
N PRO A 266 -2.84 2.82 16.37
CA PRO A 266 -4.15 2.74 17.02
C PRO A 266 -5.32 3.16 16.12
N VAL A 267 -6.53 2.77 16.54
CA VAL A 267 -7.79 3.25 15.96
C VAL A 267 -8.62 3.85 17.09
N TYR A 268 -9.22 5.01 16.83
CA TYR A 268 -10.07 5.74 17.76
C TYR A 268 -11.49 5.79 17.22
N TRP A 269 -12.46 5.37 18.03
CA TRP A 269 -13.87 5.38 17.68
C TRP A 269 -14.60 6.53 18.35
N TYR A 270 -15.47 7.17 17.57
CA TYR A 270 -16.32 8.28 17.99
C TYR A 270 -17.76 8.07 17.51
N ASN A 271 -18.20 6.81 17.39
CA ASN A 271 -19.46 6.42 16.76
C ASN A 271 -20.43 5.62 17.68
N PRO A 272 -20.66 5.97 18.96
CA PRO A 272 -21.41 5.12 19.89
C PRO A 272 -22.87 4.87 19.47
N GLY A 273 -23.50 5.82 18.77
CA GLY A 273 -24.91 5.73 18.35
C GLY A 273 -25.15 5.98 16.86
N GLY A 274 -24.11 6.15 16.05
CA GLY A 274 -24.26 6.50 14.63
C GLY A 274 -24.47 5.30 13.70
N PRO A 275 -24.66 5.56 12.40
CA PRO A 275 -24.71 4.48 11.41
C PRO A 275 -23.34 3.80 11.32
N GLU A 276 -23.36 2.49 11.08
CA GLU A 276 -22.13 1.71 10.89
C GLU A 276 -21.58 1.85 9.46
N VAL A 277 -22.44 2.26 8.52
CA VAL A 277 -22.07 2.55 7.14
C VAL A 277 -22.39 4.01 6.87
N PHE A 278 -21.40 4.74 6.37
CA PHE A 278 -21.56 6.14 5.95
C PHE A 278 -20.62 6.41 4.78
N TYR A 279 -20.70 7.62 4.22
CA TYR A 279 -19.90 8.02 3.08
C TYR A 279 -19.07 9.25 3.41
N THR A 280 -17.85 9.28 2.84
CA THR A 280 -16.99 10.46 2.86
C THR A 280 -16.53 10.87 1.46
N ASP A 281 -16.09 12.12 1.34
CA ASP A 281 -15.18 12.49 0.27
C ASP A 281 -13.79 11.84 0.48
N ALA A 282 -12.87 12.09 -0.45
CA ALA A 282 -11.54 11.50 -0.39
C ALA A 282 -10.70 11.96 0.82
N PHE A 283 -11.02 13.10 1.43
CA PHE A 283 -10.28 13.65 2.57
C PHE A 283 -11.03 13.45 3.91
N GLY A 284 -12.06 12.60 3.91
CA GLY A 284 -12.76 12.19 5.12
C GLY A 284 -13.89 13.11 5.58
N ARG A 285 -14.28 14.12 4.80
CA ARG A 285 -15.46 14.94 5.14
C ARG A 285 -16.73 14.16 4.82
N ALA A 286 -17.77 14.34 5.63
CA ALA A 286 -19.05 13.67 5.41
C ALA A 286 -19.64 14.00 4.02
N GLY A 287 -20.18 13.00 3.33
CA GLY A 287 -20.69 13.11 1.95
C GLY A 287 -19.88 12.27 0.97
N GLY A 288 -19.83 12.61 -0.31
CA GLY A 288 -18.93 11.95 -1.27
C GLY A 288 -19.27 10.48 -1.62
N GLY A 289 -18.34 9.84 -2.34
CA GLY A 289 -18.51 8.51 -2.94
C GLY A 289 -17.78 7.37 -2.23
N LEU A 290 -16.95 7.66 -1.22
CA LEU A 290 -16.21 6.62 -0.50
C LEU A 290 -17.07 6.02 0.60
N ARG A 291 -17.41 4.74 0.45
CA ARG A 291 -18.12 3.98 1.48
C ARG A 291 -17.16 3.64 2.62
N GLN A 292 -17.59 3.92 3.85
CA GLN A 292 -16.89 3.64 5.09
C GLN A 292 -17.71 2.67 5.95
N VAL A 293 -17.05 1.76 6.67
CA VAL A 293 -17.68 0.89 7.68
C VAL A 293 -16.97 1.05 9.01
N VAL A 294 -17.71 1.37 10.08
CA VAL A 294 -17.20 1.59 11.44
C VAL A 294 -18.21 1.05 12.44
N SER A 295 -17.82 0.14 13.34
CA SER A 295 -18.71 -0.34 14.41
C SER A 295 -19.12 0.78 15.39
N ARG A 296 -20.21 0.54 16.14
CA ARG A 296 -20.73 1.50 17.12
C ARG A 296 -19.99 1.47 18.45
N HIS A 297 -18.95 2.29 18.57
CA HIS A 297 -18.08 2.37 19.75
C HIS A 297 -17.66 3.81 20.05
N SER A 298 -17.11 4.04 21.24
CA SER A 298 -16.52 5.33 21.65
C SER A 298 -15.14 5.15 22.31
N ASP A 299 -14.44 4.07 21.93
CA ASP A 299 -13.20 3.64 22.55
C ASP A 299 -12.00 4.40 21.95
N VAL A 300 -11.16 4.96 22.83
CA VAL A 300 -9.96 5.71 22.45
C VAL A 300 -8.77 4.76 22.41
N GLY A 301 -8.58 4.09 21.28
CA GLY A 301 -7.60 3.02 21.15
C GLY A 301 -8.12 1.71 21.76
N ILE A 302 -7.90 0.62 21.04
CA ILE A 302 -8.03 -0.73 21.59
C ILE A 302 -6.67 -1.41 21.60
N TRP A 303 -6.49 -2.39 22.48
CA TRP A 303 -5.28 -3.18 22.49
C TRP A 303 -5.15 -3.97 21.18
N MET A 304 -4.07 -3.68 20.46
CA MET A 304 -3.72 -4.31 19.19
C MET A 304 -2.75 -5.47 19.41
N SER A 305 -1.97 -5.43 20.48
CA SER A 305 -1.03 -6.48 20.83
C SER A 305 -0.83 -6.68 22.33
N GLN A 306 -0.28 -7.84 22.69
CA GLN A 306 0.12 -8.20 24.05
C GLN A 306 1.51 -8.83 24.10
N ARG A 307 2.22 -8.60 25.21
CA ARG A 307 3.45 -9.29 25.64
C ARG A 307 3.31 -9.70 27.11
N SER A 308 4.25 -10.49 27.64
CA SER A 308 4.30 -10.89 29.05
C SER A 308 4.28 -9.73 30.06
N ASP A 309 4.69 -8.52 29.65
CA ASP A 309 4.76 -7.33 30.49
C ASP A 309 3.63 -6.31 30.24
N GLY A 310 2.68 -6.58 29.33
CA GLY A 310 1.49 -5.74 29.17
C GLY A 310 0.88 -5.69 27.77
N PHE A 311 -0.11 -4.79 27.63
CA PHE A 311 -0.86 -4.55 26.40
C PHE A 311 -0.39 -3.28 25.69
N GLN A 312 -0.47 -3.27 24.35
CA GLN A 312 -0.15 -2.09 23.55
C GLN A 312 -1.25 -1.79 22.53
N ASN A 313 -1.47 -0.50 22.29
CA ASN A 313 -2.47 0.02 21.34
C ASN A 313 -2.01 -0.04 19.88
N GLN A 314 -0.84 -0.64 19.63
CA GLN A 314 -0.29 -0.84 18.29
C GLN A 314 0.35 -2.23 18.20
N PHE A 315 0.27 -2.86 17.04
CA PHE A 315 0.99 -4.08 16.72
C PHE A 315 1.96 -3.82 15.56
N LYS A 316 3.20 -4.27 15.70
CA LYS A 316 4.25 -4.07 14.71
C LYS A 316 4.56 -5.40 14.03
N LEU A 317 4.70 -5.42 12.71
CA LEU A 317 5.08 -6.62 11.97
C LEU A 317 6.09 -6.28 10.87
N SER A 318 7.29 -6.84 10.99
CA SER A 318 8.33 -6.77 9.97
C SER A 318 8.20 -7.92 8.98
N LYS A 319 8.33 -7.61 7.68
CA LYS A 319 8.32 -8.56 6.57
C LYS A 319 9.25 -8.11 5.46
N ASN A 320 10.04 -9.04 4.99
CA ASN A 320 10.91 -8.85 3.84
C ASN A 320 10.25 -9.42 2.58
N HIS A 321 9.99 -8.56 1.60
CA HIS A 321 9.40 -8.91 0.31
C HIS A 321 10.42 -8.85 -0.84
N CYS A 322 11.71 -8.76 -0.50
CA CYS A 322 12.77 -8.72 -1.49
C CYS A 322 12.86 -10.03 -2.27
N ALA A 323 12.94 -9.91 -3.59
CA ALA A 323 12.95 -11.03 -4.50
C ALA A 323 13.69 -10.65 -5.79
N PRO A 324 14.10 -11.64 -6.60
CA PRO A 324 14.64 -11.39 -7.93
C PRO A 324 13.68 -10.57 -8.80
N GLY A 325 14.25 -9.78 -9.71
CA GLY A 325 13.50 -8.99 -10.69
C GLY A 325 13.07 -7.60 -10.21
N LEU A 326 13.14 -7.29 -8.90
CA LEU A 326 12.78 -5.97 -8.40
C LEU A 326 13.68 -4.87 -8.96
N GLY A 327 13.05 -3.85 -9.55
CA GLY A 327 13.67 -2.69 -10.15
C GLY A 327 13.64 -1.45 -9.26
N LEU A 328 14.15 -0.34 -9.79
CA LEU A 328 14.24 0.95 -9.10
C LEU A 328 12.90 1.71 -9.02
N ARG A 329 11.82 1.13 -9.55
CA ARG A 329 10.48 1.69 -9.48
C ARG A 329 9.75 1.29 -8.18
N ASN A 330 10.20 0.25 -7.49
CA ASN A 330 9.49 -0.34 -6.35
C ASN A 330 9.17 0.61 -5.17
#